data_AF-A0A3D3PE70-F1
#
_entry.id   AF-A0A3D3PE70-F1
#
_cell.length_a   1.000
_cell.length_b   1.000
_cell.length_c   1.000
_cell.angle_alpha   90.00
_cell.angle_beta   90.00
_cell.angle_gamma   90.00
#
_symmetry.space_group_name_H-M   'P 1'
#
loop_
_entity.id
_entity.type
_entity.pdbx_description
1 polymer ?
#
loop_
_entity_poly.entity_id
_entity_poly.type
_entity_poly.pdbx_seq_one_letter_code
_entity_poly.pdbx_strand_id
1 'polypeptide(L)' 'MSKIKRISIKSKHKAPVADTAPGSFQLSKDALKPKITVHSYNEKKYIANEVENAEQIDEQLKKYPSLTHWIDVR' A
#
# COMPACT_ATOMS: atom_id res chain seq x y z
N MET A 1 -39.55 -7.83 -35.06
CA MET A 1 -39.25 -8.06 -33.62
C MET A 1 -38.04 -7.23 -33.24
N SER A 2 -38.16 -6.28 -32.30
CA SER A 2 -37.04 -5.39 -31.93
C SER A 2 -36.00 -6.16 -31.11
N LYS A 3 -34.73 -6.14 -31.53
CA LYS A 3 -33.63 -6.77 -30.78
C LYS A 3 -33.48 -6.12 -29.40
N ILE A 4 -33.52 -6.94 -28.34
CA ILE A 4 -33.28 -6.50 -26.96
C ILE A 4 -31.83 -6.00 -26.86
N LYS A 5 -31.65 -4.69 -26.62
CA LYS A 5 -30.32 -4.10 -26.36
C LYS A 5 -29.96 -4.33 -24.89
N ARG A 6 -28.86 -5.04 -24.64
CA ARG A 6 -28.28 -5.19 -23.29
C ARG A 6 -27.60 -3.87 -22.89
N ILE A 7 -28.19 -3.15 -21.95
CA ILE A 7 -27.60 -1.93 -21.39
C ILE A 7 -26.72 -2.35 -20.20
N SER A 8 -25.40 -2.21 -20.36
CA SER A 8 -24.45 -2.40 -19.25
C SER A 8 -24.26 -1.06 -18.54
N ILE A 9 -24.85 -0.93 -17.35
CA ILE A 9 -24.63 0.24 -16.50
C ILE A 9 -23.30 0.03 -15.79
N LYS A 10 -22.27 0.79 -16.19
CA LYS A 10 -20.99 0.80 -15.47
C LYS A 10 -21.22 1.35 -14.06
N SER A 11 -20.93 0.54 -13.04
CA SER A 11 -20.92 0.98 -11.65
C SER A 11 -19.97 2.17 -11.52
N LYS A 12 -20.52 3.37 -11.29
CA LYS A 12 -19.74 4.52 -10.84
C LYS A 12 -19.58 4.36 -9.34
N HIS A 13 -18.62 3.56 -8.90
CA HIS A 13 -18.19 3.61 -7.51
C HIS A 13 -17.64 5.02 -7.25
N LYS A 14 -18.46 5.87 -6.62
CA LYS A 14 -17.97 7.12 -6.06
C LYS A 14 -17.03 6.75 -4.91
N ALA A 15 -15.86 7.37 -4.87
CA ALA A 15 -14.97 7.21 -3.74
C ALA A 15 -15.74 7.59 -2.47
N PRO A 16 -15.70 6.76 -1.40
CA PRO A 16 -16.43 7.04 -0.17
C PRO A 16 -15.99 8.39 0.38
N VAL A 17 -16.93 9.16 0.91
CA VAL A 17 -16.63 10.47 1.51
C VAL A 17 -16.04 10.19 2.90
N ALA A 18 -15.06 10.98 3.35
CA ALA A 18 -14.59 10.88 4.74
C ALA A 18 -15.79 10.94 5.71
N ASP A 19 -15.71 10.22 6.82
CA ASP A 19 -16.79 10.04 7.81
C ASP A 19 -18.00 9.20 7.37
N THR A 20 -17.97 8.52 6.22
CA THR A 20 -19.08 7.60 5.84
C THR A 20 -19.13 6.32 6.66
N ALA A 21 -18.02 5.86 7.22
CA ALA A 21 -17.97 4.68 8.08
C ALA A 21 -16.79 4.73 9.06
N PRO A 22 -16.96 4.22 10.30
CA PRO A 22 -15.85 4.09 11.25
C PRO A 22 -14.78 3.14 10.67
N GLY A 23 -13.51 3.55 10.74
CA GLY A 23 -12.38 2.81 10.19
C GLY A 23 -12.11 3.03 8.70
N SER A 24 -12.86 3.91 8.03
CA SER A 24 -12.52 4.34 6.67
C SER A 24 -11.33 5.32 6.70
N PHE A 25 -10.29 5.02 5.91
CA PHE A 25 -9.16 5.92 5.70
C PHE A 25 -9.09 6.28 4.22
N GLN A 26 -9.15 7.58 3.92
CA GLN A 26 -9.11 8.08 2.54
C GLN A 26 -7.85 8.92 2.35
N LEU A 27 -6.98 8.48 1.46
CA LEU A 27 -5.84 9.28 1.01
C LEU A 27 -6.33 10.41 0.09
N SER A 28 -5.77 11.61 0.25
CA SER A 28 -6.03 12.73 -0.66
C SER A 28 -5.62 12.35 -2.08
N LYS A 29 -6.34 12.85 -3.09
CA LYS A 29 -5.97 12.64 -4.50
C LYS A 29 -4.62 13.28 -4.85
N ASP A 30 -4.26 14.32 -4.11
CA ASP A 30 -3.00 15.05 -4.28
C ASP A 30 -1.90 14.55 -3.32
N ALA A 31 -2.14 13.42 -2.63
CA ALA A 31 -1.13 12.83 -1.76
C ALA A 31 0.06 12.36 -2.59
N LEU A 32 1.27 12.72 -2.12
CA LEU A 32 2.51 12.22 -2.69
C LEU A 32 2.60 10.71 -2.51
N LYS A 33 3.26 10.03 -3.46
CA LYS A 33 3.53 8.60 -3.33
C LYS A 33 4.45 8.37 -2.13
N PRO A 34 4.11 7.41 -1.25
CA PRO A 34 4.93 7.13 -0.09
C PRO A 34 6.26 6.53 -0.53
N LYS A 35 7.32 6.86 0.22
CA LYS A 35 8.64 6.26 0.08
C LYS A 35 8.87 5.36 1.28
N ILE A 36 8.98 4.05 1.03
CA ILE A 36 9.16 3.06 2.09
C ILE A 36 10.62 2.61 2.11
N THR A 37 11.24 2.70 3.28
CA THR A 37 12.62 2.24 3.51
C THR A 37 12.63 1.22 4.63
N VAL A 38 13.20 0.04 4.36
CA VAL A 38 13.39 -1.01 5.36
C VAL A 38 14.84 -0.99 5.82
N HIS A 39 15.02 -0.67 7.09
CA HIS A 39 16.29 -0.72 7.77
C HIS A 39 16.39 -2.03 8.55
N SER A 40 17.37 -2.86 8.23
CA SER A 40 17.65 -4.13 8.89
C SER A 40 19.02 -4.05 9.55
N TYR A 41 19.08 -4.21 10.87
CA TYR A 41 20.31 -3.93 11.63
C TYR A 41 20.51 -4.84 12.84
N ASN A 42 21.77 -4.93 13.27
CA ASN A 42 22.21 -5.49 14.54
C ASN A 42 23.52 -4.79 14.97
N GLU A 43 24.19 -5.29 16.01
CA GLU A 43 25.45 -4.71 16.51
C GLU A 43 26.60 -4.67 15.49
N LYS A 44 26.55 -5.48 14.41
CA LYS A 44 27.66 -5.67 13.47
C LYS A 44 27.35 -5.22 12.05
N LYS A 45 26.08 -5.10 11.67
CA LYS A 45 25.65 -4.85 10.28
C LYS A 45 24.43 -3.95 10.26
N TYR A 46 24.41 -3.08 9.26
CA TYR A 46 23.29 -2.22 8.93
C TYR A 46 23.02 -2.30 7.43
N ILE A 47 21.77 -2.48 7.06
CA ILE A 47 21.31 -2.61 5.69
C ILE A 47 20.08 -1.71 5.54
N ALA A 48 20.07 -0.83 4.54
CA ALA A 48 18.92 -0.01 4.20
C ALA A 48 18.53 -0.28 2.74
N ASN A 49 17.27 -0.62 2.51
CA ASN A 49 16.73 -0.80 1.17
C ASN A 49 15.42 -0.04 1.02
N GLU A 50 15.31 0.68 -0.09
CA GLU A 50 14.04 1.26 -0.51
C GLU A 50 13.19 0.18 -1.18
N VAL A 51 11.91 0.17 -0.86
CA VAL A 51 10.92 -0.78 -1.38
C VAL A 51 9.70 -0.01 -1.84
N GLU A 52 9.10 -0.50 -2.91
CA GLU A 52 7.97 0.17 -3.55
C GLU A 52 6.64 -0.39 -3.04
N ASN A 53 6.63 -1.67 -2.63
CA ASN A 53 5.43 -2.45 -2.38
C ASN A 53 5.52 -3.20 -1.05
N ALA A 54 4.37 -3.45 -0.42
CA ALA A 54 4.28 -4.19 0.83
C ALA A 54 4.86 -5.62 0.73
N GLU A 55 4.69 -6.29 -0.41
CA GLU A 55 5.23 -7.64 -0.64
C GLU A 55 6.75 -7.68 -0.52
N GLN A 56 7.43 -6.62 -0.98
CA GLN A 56 8.89 -6.52 -0.91
C GLN A 56 9.38 -6.30 0.54
N ILE A 57 8.55 -5.71 1.40
CA ILE A 57 8.84 -5.61 2.83
C ILE A 57 8.88 -7.02 3.43
N ASP A 58 7.88 -7.86 3.16
CA ASP A 58 7.83 -9.23 3.64
C ASP A 58 9.02 -10.06 3.14
N GLU A 59 9.43 -9.86 1.89
CA GLU A 59 10.63 -10.49 1.33
C GLU A 59 11.90 -10.06 2.09
N GLN A 60 12.03 -8.77 2.43
CA GLN A 60 13.16 -8.25 3.20
C GLN A 60 13.22 -8.83 4.62
N LEU A 61 12.08 -8.87 5.30
CA LEU A 61 11.97 -9.45 6.64
C LEU A 61 12.36 -10.93 6.63
N LYS A 62 11.91 -11.68 5.62
CA LYS A 62 12.28 -13.10 5.45
C LYS A 62 13.74 -13.30 5.09
N LYS A 63 14.36 -12.35 4.38
CA LYS A 63 15.77 -12.44 3.97
C LYS A 63 16.74 -12.28 5.13
N TYR A 64 16.37 -11.50 6.15
CA TYR A 64 17.23 -11.24 7.31
C TYR A 64 16.50 -11.44 8.64
N PRO A 65 15.99 -12.64 8.95
CA PRO A 65 15.10 -12.89 10.08
C PRO A 65 15.75 -12.71 11.46
N SER A 66 17.09 -12.67 11.51
CA SER A 66 17.87 -12.46 12.73
C SER A 66 18.25 -11.00 12.98
N LEU A 67 17.93 -10.09 12.05
CA LEU A 67 18.16 -8.66 12.21
C LEU A 67 16.93 -7.99 12.81
N THR A 68 17.15 -6.90 13.54
CA THR A 68 16.07 -6.00 13.94
C THR A 68 15.67 -5.14 12.75
N HIS A 69 14.38 -4.97 12.54
CA HIS A 69 13.84 -4.24 11.38
C HIS A 69 13.11 -2.97 11.81
N TRP A 70 13.41 -1.87 11.14
CA TRP A 70 12.68 -0.61 11.22
C TRP A 70 12.14 -0.28 9.82
N ILE A 71 10.84 -0.04 9.72
CA ILE A 71 10.19 0.37 8.46
C ILE A 71 9.88 1.86 8.56
N ASP A 72 10.54 2.67 7.74
CA ASP A 72 10.30 4.12 7.61
C ASP A 72 9.38 4.35 6.40
N VAL A 73 8.24 5.01 6.62
CA VAL A 73 7.25 5.36 5.59
C VAL A 73 7.13 6.87 5.58
N ARG A 74 7.62 7.51 4.51
CA ARG A 74 7.60 8.97 4.33
C ARG A 74 6.68 9.41 3.19
#